data_AF-A0A9D9CYY9-F1
#
_entry.id   AF-A0A9D9CYY9-F1
#
_cell.length_a   1.000
_cell.length_b   1.000
_cell.length_c   1.000
_cell.angle_alpha   90.00
_cell.angle_beta   90.00
_cell.angle_gamma   90.00
#
_symmetry.space_group_name_H-M   'P 1'
#
loop_
_entity.id
_entity.type
_entity.pdbx_description
1 polymer ?
#
loop_
_entity_poly.entity_id
_entity_poly.type
_entity_poly.pdbx_seq_one_letter_code
_entity_poly.pdbx_strand_id
1 'polypeptide(L)'
;MKRIIILLAALTLAASAPAQAQGLLNKLKEKAEQAVGNISQSVGDVVGGTLGDIVGGKTRNDDKNSVGVVSGEQALPPRRSSTFGWDGPVTPSSAGTPAALMAAFPKVPSAAALAHPTEADQIAFYQAVKAVTLRAEELNSDTTCEDDETRMWRDKSNKILRDSFGLTDREIAMLERDDLSEAEQQQLSDKIAKAMLGDLDIDALEKQAAQYEGKSEEEIVATTMNNSMNAIFAVYDRNASDIRKYMGVSAEDLKNATRAQMNSSTPDKESAEMKAINAKAKAFQKEQAAKNPGFQKEADAFEKRMQQETMQATMSTSGLGNLGGMLGSISDMQKKVSPIIEMEQKLVKYYTEVQDLLVIPDTGADAQFSAADRKKVLDLKDKIYATEDASVYNPLYLQALELIKSYRERAAKAWAADVQKRFDAVKNNMDALIKLNRQAVQDELLPECALYRLPLNAVITAGDILEEAYSEFPSNYPPMYKEEIVLEVSLSGVPGGGNAWFPEFSVFGASHFDDIASGKYIFASNAAGDVYQFSGGSWTKLSDQKVKELSAMKKTATPAGQTFKSQDGRREVVFNAEGGYIMLPEGDEIFQPHAWKAFSNKIQWLNVATTEDGKYQLILCTYKL
;
A
#
# COMPACT_ATOMS: atom_id res chain seq x y z
N MET A 1 -29.83 20.53 2.13
CA MET A 1 -31.07 19.81 2.53
C MET A 1 -32.07 19.70 1.39
N LYS A 2 -32.62 20.80 0.84
CA LYS A 2 -33.62 20.80 -0.26
C LYS A 2 -33.30 19.89 -1.45
N ARG A 3 -32.11 20.04 -2.03
CA ARG A 3 -31.72 19.32 -3.25
C ARG A 3 -31.27 17.86 -3.00
N ILE A 4 -30.95 17.51 -1.76
CA ILE A 4 -30.55 16.17 -1.29
C ILE A 4 -31.79 15.27 -1.15
N ILE A 5 -32.92 15.84 -0.69
CA ILE A 5 -34.22 15.16 -0.59
C ILE A 5 -34.75 14.77 -1.98
N ILE A 6 -34.48 15.56 -3.02
CA ILE A 6 -34.87 15.24 -4.41
C ILE A 6 -34.09 14.07 -5.00
N LEU A 7 -32.77 14.02 -4.80
CA LEU A 7 -31.97 12.87 -5.20
C LEU A 7 -32.39 11.61 -4.41
N LEU A 8 -32.61 11.72 -3.10
CA LEU A 8 -33.06 10.62 -2.26
C LEU A 8 -34.44 10.06 -2.65
N ALA A 9 -35.42 10.93 -2.99
CA ALA A 9 -36.76 10.54 -3.45
C ALA A 9 -36.74 9.92 -4.87
N ALA A 10 -35.87 10.43 -5.75
CA ALA A 10 -35.59 9.88 -7.07
C ALA A 10 -34.97 8.48 -7.02
N LEU A 11 -34.02 8.28 -6.10
CA LEU A 11 -33.31 7.02 -5.85
C LEU A 11 -34.20 5.95 -5.21
N THR A 12 -35.14 6.33 -4.33
CA THR A 12 -36.08 5.40 -3.68
C THR A 12 -37.22 4.94 -4.60
N LEU A 13 -37.66 5.77 -5.55
CA LEU A 13 -38.64 5.38 -6.57
C LEU A 13 -38.05 4.51 -7.70
N ALA A 14 -36.73 4.57 -7.91
CA ALA A 14 -35.99 3.73 -8.87
C ALA A 14 -35.66 2.32 -8.34
N ALA A 15 -36.06 1.99 -7.11
CA ALA A 15 -35.75 0.73 -6.42
C ALA A 15 -36.50 -0.52 -6.93
N SER A 16 -36.87 -0.56 -8.22
CA SER A 16 -37.29 -1.78 -8.92
C SER A 16 -36.26 -2.29 -9.94
N ALA A 17 -35.08 -1.67 -10.03
CA ALA A 17 -33.96 -2.16 -10.84
C ALA A 17 -33.15 -3.26 -10.12
N PRO A 18 -32.61 -4.26 -10.84
CA PRO A 18 -31.92 -5.41 -10.25
C PRO A 18 -30.68 -5.03 -9.43
N ALA A 19 -30.40 -5.85 -8.41
CA ALA A 19 -29.50 -5.63 -7.27
C ALA A 19 -28.08 -5.11 -7.55
N GLN A 20 -27.61 -5.08 -8.79
CA GLN A 20 -26.30 -4.54 -9.19
C GLN A 20 -26.31 -3.01 -9.35
N ALA A 21 -27.48 -2.37 -9.49
CA ALA A 21 -27.62 -0.90 -9.50
C ALA A 21 -27.64 -0.30 -8.07
N GLN A 22 -27.94 -1.07 -7.03
CA GLN A 22 -28.10 -0.58 -5.66
C GLN A 22 -26.79 -0.16 -4.97
N GLY A 23 -25.63 -0.71 -5.37
CA GLY A 23 -24.34 -0.41 -4.70
C GLY A 23 -23.82 1.01 -4.97
N LEU A 24 -23.89 1.46 -6.23
CA LEU A 24 -23.52 2.82 -6.64
C LEU A 24 -24.51 3.85 -6.06
N LEU A 25 -25.80 3.50 -6.09
CA LEU A 25 -26.90 4.30 -5.56
C LEU A 25 -26.82 4.47 -4.03
N ASN A 26 -26.38 3.45 -3.29
CA ASN A 26 -26.16 3.52 -1.84
C ASN A 26 -24.94 4.39 -1.47
N LYS A 27 -23.84 4.33 -2.25
CA LYS A 27 -22.66 5.18 -2.03
C LYS A 27 -22.92 6.66 -2.39
N LEU A 28 -23.66 6.91 -3.47
CA LEU A 28 -24.15 8.25 -3.84
C LEU A 28 -25.06 8.83 -2.76
N LYS A 29 -25.92 7.98 -2.18
CA LYS A 29 -26.80 8.31 -1.05
C LYS A 29 -26.00 8.67 0.22
N GLU A 30 -25.06 7.84 0.64
CA GLU A 30 -24.25 8.09 1.86
C GLU A 30 -23.38 9.35 1.76
N LYS A 31 -22.75 9.63 0.61
CA LYS A 31 -21.92 10.85 0.44
C LYS A 31 -22.77 12.11 0.23
N ALA A 32 -23.96 12.01 -0.38
CA ALA A 32 -24.92 13.12 -0.45
C ALA A 32 -25.52 13.47 0.92
N GLU A 33 -25.67 12.50 1.81
CA GLU A 33 -26.09 12.71 3.20
C GLU A 33 -25.00 13.43 4.05
N GLN A 34 -23.71 13.27 3.70
CA GLN A 34 -22.59 13.92 4.38
C GLN A 34 -22.32 15.37 3.90
N ALA A 35 -22.67 15.73 2.67
CA ALA A 35 -22.39 17.04 2.07
C ALA A 35 -23.57 18.02 2.21
N VAL A 36 -23.79 18.53 3.43
CA VAL A 36 -24.77 19.59 3.70
C VAL A 36 -24.18 20.95 3.25
N GLY A 37 -24.31 21.34 1.97
CA GLY A 37 -23.90 22.69 1.57
C GLY A 37 -24.00 23.07 0.09
N ASN A 38 -23.43 22.29 -0.84
CA ASN A 38 -23.35 22.65 -2.26
C ASN A 38 -23.29 21.40 -3.13
N ILE A 39 -24.20 21.26 -4.10
CA ILE A 39 -24.30 20.03 -4.90
C ILE A 39 -23.34 19.97 -6.09
N SER A 40 -22.94 21.09 -6.69
CA SER A 40 -21.86 21.07 -7.71
C SER A 40 -20.51 20.68 -7.09
N GLN A 41 -20.26 21.11 -5.84
CA GLN A 41 -19.14 20.64 -5.02
C GLN A 41 -19.34 19.18 -4.57
N SER A 42 -20.53 18.74 -4.15
CA SER A 42 -20.71 17.35 -3.69
C SER A 42 -20.69 16.31 -4.81
N VAL A 43 -21.12 16.65 -6.03
CA VAL A 43 -20.98 15.77 -7.21
C VAL A 43 -19.54 15.82 -7.71
N GLY A 44 -18.88 16.98 -7.67
CA GLY A 44 -17.43 17.12 -7.89
C GLY A 44 -16.58 16.37 -6.88
N ASP A 45 -16.95 16.33 -5.60
CA ASP A 45 -16.27 15.60 -4.51
C ASP A 45 -16.59 14.11 -4.52
N VAL A 46 -17.79 13.72 -4.99
CA VAL A 46 -18.13 12.31 -5.21
C VAL A 46 -17.39 11.78 -6.43
N VAL A 47 -17.32 12.54 -7.53
CA VAL A 47 -16.64 12.11 -8.75
C VAL A 47 -15.13 12.22 -8.60
N GLY A 48 -14.62 13.31 -8.01
CA GLY A 48 -13.21 13.53 -7.70
C GLY A 48 -12.70 12.69 -6.53
N GLY A 49 -13.53 12.42 -5.52
CA GLY A 49 -13.20 11.51 -4.43
C GLY A 49 -13.34 10.04 -4.81
N THR A 50 -14.28 9.68 -5.69
CA THR A 50 -14.32 8.34 -6.28
C THR A 50 -13.16 8.17 -7.26
N LEU A 51 -12.84 9.12 -8.14
CA LEU A 51 -11.61 9.10 -8.97
C LEU A 51 -10.32 9.09 -8.12
N GLY A 52 -10.29 9.80 -6.99
CA GLY A 52 -9.15 9.79 -6.05
C GLY A 52 -8.99 8.46 -5.32
N ASP A 53 -10.09 7.84 -4.89
CA ASP A 53 -10.10 6.48 -4.31
C ASP A 53 -9.80 5.39 -5.38
N ILE A 54 -10.10 5.65 -6.66
CA ILE A 54 -9.86 4.78 -7.83
C ILE A 54 -8.39 4.76 -8.26
N VAL A 55 -7.74 5.92 -8.22
CA VAL A 55 -6.41 6.12 -8.80
C VAL A 55 -5.31 6.14 -7.73
N GLY A 56 -5.64 6.40 -6.46
CA GLY A 56 -4.71 6.50 -5.35
C GLY A 56 -4.61 5.22 -4.51
N GLY A 57 -3.81 4.25 -4.96
CA GLY A 57 -3.35 3.17 -4.09
C GLY A 57 -2.44 3.70 -2.98
N LYS A 58 -3.00 4.00 -1.80
CA LYS A 58 -2.29 4.33 -0.53
C LYS A 58 -0.99 5.13 -0.70
N THR A 59 -1.09 6.37 -1.15
CA THR A 59 -0.31 7.45 -0.52
C THR A 59 -1.31 8.39 0.09
N ARG A 60 -1.25 8.53 1.41
CA ARG A 60 -2.07 9.48 2.17
C ARG A 60 -1.55 10.87 1.78
N ASN A 61 -2.10 11.46 0.72
CA ASN A 61 -1.98 12.88 0.48
C ASN A 61 -3.10 13.51 1.32
N ASP A 62 -2.72 14.23 2.39
CA ASP A 62 -3.66 14.81 3.36
C ASP A 62 -4.44 16.02 2.79
N ASP A 63 -4.49 16.18 1.46
CA ASP A 63 -5.18 17.27 0.78
C ASP A 63 -6.37 16.75 -0.04
N LYS A 64 -7.59 17.02 0.46
CA LYS A 64 -8.86 16.48 -0.03
C LYS A 64 -9.30 17.00 -1.41
N ASN A 65 -8.53 17.91 -2.02
CA ASN A 65 -8.87 18.59 -3.27
C ASN A 65 -7.96 18.23 -4.46
N SER A 66 -7.09 17.22 -4.35
CA SER A 66 -6.28 16.74 -5.47
C SER A 66 -6.98 15.57 -6.19
N VAL A 67 -7.42 15.79 -7.43
CA VAL A 67 -7.81 14.70 -8.33
C VAL A 67 -6.50 14.16 -8.91
N GLY A 68 -5.86 13.22 -8.21
CA GLY A 68 -4.58 12.66 -8.63
C GLY A 68 -4.68 11.97 -9.98
N VAL A 69 -4.32 12.67 -11.06
CA VAL A 69 -4.09 12.04 -12.36
C VAL A 69 -2.70 11.43 -12.34
N VAL A 70 -2.62 10.18 -12.77
CA VAL A 70 -1.39 9.41 -12.85
C VAL A 70 -0.38 10.11 -13.78
N SER A 71 0.73 10.61 -13.23
CA SER A 71 1.84 11.03 -14.09
C SER A 71 2.44 9.79 -14.78
N GLY A 72 2.92 9.89 -16.03
CA GLY A 72 3.21 8.74 -16.90
C GLY A 72 4.15 7.67 -16.30
N GLU A 73 5.04 8.05 -15.37
CA GLU A 73 5.90 7.11 -14.63
C GLU A 73 5.29 6.62 -13.31
N GLN A 74 4.33 7.35 -12.72
CA GLN A 74 3.59 6.97 -11.50
C GLN A 74 2.51 5.90 -11.76
N ALA A 75 2.20 5.59 -13.03
CA ALA A 75 1.26 4.53 -13.42
C ALA A 75 1.83 3.12 -13.28
N LEU A 76 3.15 3.03 -13.39
CA LEU A 76 3.86 1.78 -13.46
C LEU A 76 4.40 1.43 -12.07
N PRO A 77 4.48 0.13 -11.72
CA PRO A 77 5.18 -0.25 -10.51
C PRO A 77 6.60 0.35 -10.53
N PRO A 78 7.06 0.99 -9.43
CA PRO A 78 8.33 1.70 -9.42
C PRO A 78 9.49 0.75 -9.72
N ARG A 79 10.58 1.27 -10.30
CA ARG A 79 11.82 0.48 -10.42
C ARG A 79 12.27 0.15 -9.01
N ARG A 80 12.49 -1.13 -8.75
CA ARG A 80 13.21 -1.55 -7.56
C ARG A 80 14.67 -1.76 -7.92
N SER A 81 15.56 -1.32 -7.03
CA SER A 81 16.94 -1.80 -6.95
C SER A 81 17.05 -2.67 -5.70
N SER A 82 17.90 -3.68 -5.74
CA SER A 82 18.22 -4.53 -4.60
C SER A 82 18.81 -3.68 -3.49
N THR A 83 18.40 -3.94 -2.25
CA THR A 83 19.03 -3.32 -1.07
C THR A 83 20.37 -3.96 -0.74
N PHE A 84 20.67 -5.11 -1.35
CA PHE A 84 21.95 -5.79 -1.20
C PHE A 84 23.09 -5.07 -1.93
N GLY A 85 23.96 -4.45 -1.14
CA GLY A 85 25.22 -3.86 -1.59
C GLY A 85 26.34 -4.91 -1.70
N TRP A 86 27.01 -4.97 -2.85
CA TRP A 86 28.20 -5.81 -3.04
C TRP A 86 29.22 -5.04 -3.87
N ASP A 87 30.39 -4.80 -3.29
CA ASP A 87 31.45 -3.98 -3.88
C ASP A 87 32.47 -4.81 -4.70
N GLY A 88 32.37 -6.14 -4.68
CA GLY A 88 33.24 -7.04 -5.43
C GLY A 88 32.80 -7.23 -6.89
N PRO A 89 33.71 -7.67 -7.78
CA PRO A 89 33.34 -7.94 -9.18
C PRO A 89 32.36 -9.11 -9.26
N VAL A 90 31.25 -8.92 -9.98
CA VAL A 90 30.24 -9.94 -10.24
C VAL A 90 29.87 -9.91 -11.72
N THR A 91 29.78 -11.10 -12.34
CA THR A 91 29.23 -11.23 -13.70
C THR A 91 27.72 -11.44 -13.59
N PRO A 92 26.88 -10.60 -14.23
CA PRO A 92 25.43 -10.80 -14.25
C PRO A 92 25.03 -12.16 -14.82
N SER A 93 23.89 -12.69 -14.36
CA SER A 93 23.28 -13.89 -14.93
C SER A 93 22.97 -13.71 -16.42
N SER A 94 23.07 -14.79 -17.20
CA SER A 94 22.67 -14.78 -18.62
C SER A 94 21.17 -14.98 -18.85
N ALA A 95 20.38 -15.20 -17.79
CA ALA A 95 18.95 -15.40 -17.90
C ALA A 95 18.23 -14.13 -18.41
N GLY A 96 17.26 -14.31 -19.31
CA GLY A 96 16.56 -13.21 -19.98
C GLY A 96 15.10 -13.02 -19.56
N THR A 97 14.57 -13.84 -18.65
CA THR A 97 13.17 -13.76 -18.21
C THR A 97 13.07 -13.85 -16.69
N PRO A 98 12.01 -13.28 -16.07
CA PRO A 98 11.85 -13.32 -14.62
C PRO A 98 11.80 -14.75 -14.05
N ALA A 99 11.11 -15.67 -14.73
CA ALA A 99 11.04 -17.07 -14.31
C ALA A 99 12.41 -17.77 -14.38
N ALA A 100 13.18 -17.52 -15.44
CA ALA A 100 14.53 -18.07 -15.57
C ALA A 100 15.50 -17.48 -14.54
N LEU A 101 15.38 -16.19 -14.22
CA LEU A 101 16.14 -15.54 -13.15
C LEU A 101 15.80 -16.12 -11.78
N MET A 102 14.51 -16.29 -11.47
CA MET A 102 14.06 -16.89 -10.22
C MET A 102 14.58 -18.34 -10.05
N ALA A 103 14.70 -19.09 -11.15
CA ALA A 103 15.28 -20.43 -11.14
C ALA A 103 16.82 -20.43 -11.03
N ALA A 104 17.48 -19.32 -11.36
CA ALA A 104 18.94 -19.18 -11.33
C ALA A 104 19.50 -18.83 -9.94
N PHE A 105 18.65 -18.47 -8.97
CA PHE A 105 19.10 -18.23 -7.60
C PHE A 105 19.76 -19.46 -6.98
N PRO A 106 20.79 -19.28 -6.12
CA PRO A 106 21.35 -20.37 -5.34
C PRO A 106 20.29 -20.91 -4.37
N LYS A 107 20.51 -22.15 -3.89
CA LYS A 107 19.68 -22.71 -2.82
C LYS A 107 19.98 -22.00 -1.51
N VAL A 108 18.98 -21.88 -0.64
CA VAL A 108 19.20 -21.43 0.75
C VAL A 108 20.29 -22.29 1.39
N PRO A 109 21.28 -21.69 2.08
CA PRO A 109 22.34 -22.44 2.73
C PRO A 109 21.79 -23.46 3.73
N SER A 110 22.46 -24.59 3.86
CA SER A 110 22.07 -25.60 4.85
C SER A 110 22.27 -25.08 6.29
N ALA A 111 21.50 -25.61 7.24
CA ALA A 111 21.67 -25.25 8.66
C ALA A 111 23.11 -25.46 9.16
N ALA A 112 23.82 -26.48 8.67
CA ALA A 112 25.24 -26.70 9.02
C ALA A 112 26.15 -25.59 8.45
N ALA A 113 25.90 -25.15 7.22
CA ALA A 113 26.65 -24.06 6.58
C ALA A 113 26.34 -22.69 7.19
N LEU A 114 25.15 -22.49 7.77
CA LEU A 114 24.80 -21.29 8.51
C LEU A 114 25.37 -21.29 9.93
N ALA A 115 25.33 -22.43 10.62
CA ALA A 115 25.87 -22.57 11.97
C ALA A 115 27.41 -22.49 12.00
N HIS A 116 28.07 -22.84 10.89
CA HIS A 116 29.52 -22.81 10.73
C HIS A 116 29.88 -22.29 9.34
N PRO A 117 29.72 -20.98 9.09
CA PRO A 117 30.02 -20.41 7.79
C PRO A 117 31.52 -20.41 7.51
N THR A 118 31.87 -20.59 6.24
CA THR A 118 33.20 -20.24 5.74
C THR A 118 33.10 -18.97 4.90
N GLU A 119 34.13 -18.12 4.95
CA GLU A 119 34.18 -16.88 4.18
C GLU A 119 34.03 -17.16 2.67
N ALA A 120 34.69 -18.22 2.17
CA ALA A 120 34.60 -18.62 0.76
C ALA A 120 33.17 -19.00 0.35
N ASP A 121 32.45 -19.77 1.17
CA ASP A 121 31.07 -20.18 0.86
C ASP A 121 30.10 -18.99 0.92
N GLN A 122 30.28 -18.10 1.91
CA GLN A 122 29.48 -16.87 2.04
C GLN A 122 29.68 -15.96 0.82
N ILE A 123 30.93 -15.69 0.44
CA ILE A 123 31.26 -14.87 -0.74
C ILE A 123 30.66 -15.49 -1.99
N ALA A 124 30.83 -16.79 -2.22
CA ALA A 124 30.31 -17.47 -3.39
C ALA A 124 28.77 -17.40 -3.45
N PHE A 125 28.10 -17.59 -2.31
CA PHE A 125 26.65 -17.47 -2.20
C PHE A 125 26.16 -16.05 -2.53
N TYR A 126 26.75 -15.04 -1.91
CA TYR A 126 26.44 -13.64 -2.15
C TYR A 126 26.69 -13.20 -3.60
N GLN A 127 27.80 -13.61 -4.20
CA GLN A 127 28.08 -13.37 -5.61
C GLN A 127 27.01 -13.99 -6.52
N ALA A 128 26.55 -15.21 -6.20
CA ALA A 128 25.49 -15.88 -6.96
C ALA A 128 24.14 -15.16 -6.83
N VAL A 129 23.79 -14.68 -5.63
CA VAL A 129 22.59 -13.85 -5.42
C VAL A 129 22.71 -12.54 -6.20
N LYS A 130 23.84 -11.83 -6.10
CA LYS A 130 24.05 -10.54 -6.78
C LYS A 130 24.02 -10.68 -8.30
N ALA A 131 24.56 -11.77 -8.85
CA ALA A 131 24.55 -12.01 -10.30
C ALA A 131 23.11 -12.04 -10.85
N VAL A 132 22.17 -12.61 -10.10
CA VAL A 132 20.75 -12.66 -10.49
C VAL A 132 20.07 -11.31 -10.29
N THR A 133 20.26 -10.65 -9.14
CA THR A 133 19.61 -9.35 -8.88
C THR A 133 20.11 -8.25 -9.79
N LEU A 134 21.42 -8.21 -10.07
CA LEU A 134 22.01 -7.27 -11.02
C LEU A 134 21.42 -7.46 -12.42
N ARG A 135 21.27 -8.72 -12.88
CA ARG A 135 20.63 -8.99 -14.17
C ARG A 135 19.15 -8.58 -14.18
N ALA A 136 18.44 -8.76 -13.07
CA ALA A 136 17.06 -8.31 -12.95
C ALA A 136 16.95 -6.78 -13.04
N GLU A 137 17.86 -6.05 -12.40
CA GLU A 137 17.97 -4.59 -12.49
C GLU A 137 18.32 -4.12 -13.90
N GLU A 138 19.26 -4.77 -14.58
CA GLU A 138 19.58 -4.53 -15.99
C GLU A 138 18.35 -4.69 -16.88
N LEU A 139 17.67 -5.84 -16.80
CA LEU A 139 16.45 -6.08 -17.57
C LEU A 139 15.36 -5.05 -17.25
N ASN A 140 15.23 -4.64 -15.98
CA ASN A 140 14.24 -3.66 -15.54
C ASN A 140 14.56 -2.24 -16.04
N SER A 141 15.85 -1.96 -16.26
CA SER A 141 16.36 -0.72 -16.84
C SER A 141 16.22 -0.73 -18.37
N ASP A 142 16.54 -1.86 -19.01
CA ASP A 142 16.40 -2.09 -20.46
C ASP A 142 14.94 -2.06 -20.90
N THR A 143 14.01 -2.58 -20.07
CA THR A 143 12.57 -2.35 -20.24
C THR A 143 12.23 -0.92 -19.81
N THR A 144 12.61 0.05 -20.63
CA THR A 144 12.05 1.40 -20.60
C THR A 144 10.80 1.39 -21.46
N CYS A 145 9.66 1.80 -20.89
CA CYS A 145 8.54 2.20 -21.71
C CYS A 145 8.95 3.46 -22.43
N GLU A 146 8.98 3.43 -23.77
CA GLU A 146 9.27 4.63 -24.53
C GLU A 146 8.23 5.70 -24.18
N ASP A 147 8.65 6.95 -24.21
CA ASP A 147 7.79 8.12 -23.99
C ASP A 147 6.52 8.04 -24.85
N ASP A 148 6.65 7.56 -26.08
CA ASP A 148 5.55 7.47 -27.03
C ASP A 148 4.56 6.35 -26.67
N GLU A 149 5.02 5.21 -26.17
CA GLU A 149 4.15 4.11 -25.72
C GLU A 149 3.40 4.49 -24.43
N THR A 150 4.10 5.18 -23.51
CA THR A 150 3.53 5.72 -22.27
C THR A 150 2.52 6.84 -22.58
N ARG A 151 2.83 7.73 -23.55
CA ARG A 151 1.90 8.76 -24.04
C ARG A 151 0.69 8.14 -24.71
N MET A 152 0.86 7.12 -25.55
CA MET A 152 -0.26 6.42 -26.18
C MET A 152 -1.19 5.76 -25.16
N TRP A 153 -0.62 5.13 -24.13
CA TRP A 153 -1.39 4.54 -23.04
C TRP A 153 -2.15 5.63 -22.25
N ARG A 154 -1.48 6.74 -21.93
CA ARG A 154 -2.12 7.90 -21.28
C ARG A 154 -3.22 8.51 -22.14
N ASP A 155 -2.98 8.70 -23.44
CA ASP A 155 -3.95 9.27 -24.38
C ASP A 155 -5.21 8.41 -24.50
N LYS A 156 -5.06 7.10 -24.36
CA LYS A 156 -6.16 6.14 -24.34
C LYS A 156 -6.98 6.23 -23.05
N SER A 157 -6.34 6.31 -21.89
CA SER A 157 -7.01 6.56 -20.60
C SER A 157 -7.71 7.93 -20.59
N ASN A 158 -7.03 8.96 -21.09
CA ASN A 158 -7.57 10.32 -21.25
C ASN A 158 -8.71 10.36 -22.27
N LYS A 159 -8.71 9.49 -23.30
CA LYS A 159 -9.82 9.36 -24.25
C LYS A 159 -11.11 8.93 -23.56
N ILE A 160 -11.06 8.04 -22.57
CA ILE A 160 -12.25 7.65 -21.81
C ILE A 160 -12.83 8.86 -21.07
N LEU A 161 -11.99 9.71 -20.49
CA LEU A 161 -12.45 10.96 -19.86
C LEU A 161 -13.02 11.97 -20.88
N ARG A 162 -12.41 12.08 -22.07
CA ARG A 162 -12.92 12.93 -23.17
C ARG A 162 -14.29 12.43 -23.67
N ASP A 163 -14.41 11.15 -23.95
CA ASP A 163 -15.60 10.53 -24.51
C ASP A 163 -16.77 10.51 -23.49
N SER A 164 -16.46 10.29 -22.20
CA SER A 164 -17.46 10.26 -21.12
C SER A 164 -17.97 11.64 -20.70
N PHE A 165 -17.11 12.67 -20.70
CA PHE A 165 -17.42 13.98 -20.10
C PHE A 165 -17.28 15.18 -21.05
N GLY A 166 -16.86 15.00 -22.30
CA GLY A 166 -16.70 16.08 -23.27
C GLY A 166 -15.57 17.06 -22.90
N LEU A 167 -14.55 16.59 -22.19
CA LEU A 167 -13.37 17.37 -21.83
C LEU A 167 -12.46 17.58 -23.04
N THR A 168 -11.80 18.74 -23.08
CA THR A 168 -10.76 19.07 -24.06
C THR A 168 -9.39 18.65 -23.53
N ASP A 169 -8.39 18.54 -24.43
CA ASP A 169 -7.01 18.21 -24.05
C ASP A 169 -6.43 19.18 -23.02
N ARG A 170 -6.82 20.46 -23.12
CA ARG A 170 -6.43 21.49 -22.16
C ARG A 170 -7.06 21.26 -20.79
N GLU A 171 -8.31 20.83 -20.72
CA GLU A 171 -9.00 20.55 -19.45
C GLU A 171 -8.51 19.24 -18.84
N ILE A 172 -8.11 18.25 -19.64
CA ILE A 172 -7.42 17.06 -19.15
C ILE A 172 -6.04 17.41 -18.59
N ALA A 173 -5.27 18.24 -19.28
CA ALA A 173 -3.99 18.73 -18.77
C ALA A 173 -4.16 19.60 -17.50
N MET A 174 -5.32 20.23 -17.31
CA MET A 174 -5.66 20.93 -16.07
C MET A 174 -5.90 19.95 -14.92
N LEU A 175 -6.53 18.79 -15.16
CA LEU A 175 -6.69 17.75 -14.13
C LEU A 175 -5.35 17.18 -13.63
N GLU A 176 -4.28 17.29 -14.42
CA GLU A 176 -2.91 16.87 -14.06
C GLU A 176 -2.15 17.90 -13.19
N ARG A 177 -2.76 19.05 -12.87
CA ARG A 177 -2.11 20.16 -12.16
C ARG A 177 -2.53 20.21 -10.69
N ASP A 178 -1.55 20.22 -9.80
CA ASP A 178 -1.75 20.36 -8.35
C ASP A 178 -2.06 21.82 -7.93
N ASP A 179 -1.96 22.79 -8.85
CA ASP A 179 -2.03 24.23 -8.58
C ASP A 179 -3.29 24.92 -9.18
N LEU A 180 -4.36 24.18 -9.45
CA LEU A 180 -5.59 24.75 -10.01
C LEU A 180 -6.23 25.79 -9.07
N SER A 181 -6.65 26.92 -9.64
CA SER A 181 -7.45 27.90 -8.90
C SER A 181 -8.87 27.39 -8.64
N GLU A 182 -9.52 27.89 -7.58
CA GLU A 182 -10.92 27.54 -7.25
C GLU A 182 -11.88 27.77 -8.44
N ALA A 183 -11.63 28.81 -9.24
CA ALA A 183 -12.42 29.11 -10.44
C ALA A 183 -12.24 28.05 -11.55
N GLU A 184 -11.02 27.58 -11.77
CA GLU A 184 -10.70 26.53 -12.73
C GLU A 184 -11.27 25.17 -12.30
N GLN A 185 -11.19 24.84 -11.01
CA GLN A 185 -11.82 23.66 -10.42
C GLN A 185 -13.34 23.69 -10.59
N GLN A 186 -13.98 24.83 -10.28
CA GLN A 186 -15.42 25.00 -10.43
C GLN A 186 -15.85 24.85 -11.88
N GLN A 187 -15.10 25.43 -12.82
CA GLN A 187 -15.39 25.32 -14.26
C GLN A 187 -15.33 23.86 -14.75
N LEU A 188 -14.32 23.09 -14.33
CA LEU A 188 -14.20 21.67 -14.69
C LEU A 188 -15.33 20.85 -14.05
N SER A 189 -15.62 21.07 -12.77
CA SER A 189 -16.69 20.40 -12.05
C SER A 189 -18.06 20.66 -12.70
N ASP A 190 -18.37 21.91 -13.04
CA ASP A 190 -19.62 22.29 -13.68
C ASP A 190 -19.77 21.64 -15.07
N LYS A 191 -18.67 21.53 -15.82
CA LYS A 191 -18.67 20.88 -17.14
C LYS A 191 -18.91 19.37 -17.02
N ILE A 192 -18.22 18.72 -16.08
CA ILE A 192 -18.37 17.30 -15.76
C ILE A 192 -19.79 16.99 -15.28
N ALA A 193 -20.34 17.84 -14.38
CA ALA A 193 -21.70 17.75 -13.88
C ALA A 193 -22.73 17.95 -15.00
N LYS A 194 -22.55 18.94 -15.88
CA LYS A 194 -23.42 19.16 -17.05
C LYS A 194 -23.38 17.99 -18.04
N ALA A 195 -22.20 17.41 -18.27
CA ALA A 195 -22.06 16.24 -19.12
C ALA A 195 -22.76 15.00 -18.53
N MET A 196 -22.81 14.86 -17.21
CA MET A 196 -23.50 13.77 -16.50
C MET A 196 -25.01 13.98 -16.35
N LEU A 197 -25.46 15.20 -16.11
CA LEU A 197 -26.86 15.52 -15.80
C LEU A 197 -27.68 15.93 -17.03
N GLY A 198 -27.04 16.22 -18.17
CA GLY A 198 -27.74 16.59 -19.41
C GLY A 198 -28.53 17.90 -19.26
N ASP A 199 -29.72 17.97 -19.86
CA ASP A 199 -30.62 19.13 -19.82
C ASP A 199 -31.52 19.17 -18.56
N LEU A 200 -31.16 18.44 -17.50
CA LEU A 200 -31.89 18.52 -16.23
C LEU A 200 -31.82 19.94 -15.68
N ASP A 201 -32.98 20.59 -15.58
CA ASP A 201 -33.14 21.92 -14.98
C ASP A 201 -33.04 21.82 -13.45
N ILE A 202 -31.82 21.98 -12.96
CA ILE A 202 -31.45 21.93 -11.54
C ILE A 202 -32.20 23.03 -10.75
N ASP A 203 -32.43 24.21 -11.34
CA ASP A 203 -33.15 25.32 -10.71
C ASP A 203 -34.66 25.04 -10.56
N ALA A 204 -35.26 24.31 -11.51
CA ALA A 204 -36.65 23.87 -11.41
C ALA A 204 -36.84 22.83 -10.30
N LEU A 205 -35.91 21.87 -10.17
CA LEU A 205 -35.92 20.87 -9.11
C LEU A 205 -35.79 21.54 -7.74
N GLU A 206 -34.91 22.52 -7.60
CA GLU A 206 -34.73 23.29 -6.36
C GLU A 206 -35.97 24.01 -5.85
N LYS A 207 -36.69 24.68 -6.76
CA LYS A 207 -37.94 25.39 -6.42
C LYS A 207 -39.00 24.42 -5.92
N GLN A 208 -38.98 23.18 -6.41
CA GLN A 208 -39.90 22.13 -6.00
C GLN A 208 -39.52 21.50 -4.65
N ALA A 209 -38.23 21.28 -4.40
CA ALA A 209 -37.72 20.82 -3.10
C ALA A 209 -38.13 21.71 -1.93
N ALA A 210 -38.20 23.03 -2.16
CA ALA A 210 -38.56 24.00 -1.13
C ALA A 210 -39.95 23.75 -0.52
N GLN A 211 -40.83 23.01 -1.21
CA GLN A 211 -42.19 22.69 -0.74
C GLN A 211 -42.24 21.55 0.30
N TYR A 212 -41.13 20.82 0.45
CA TYR A 212 -41.00 19.67 1.35
C TYR A 212 -40.06 19.94 2.53
N GLU A 213 -39.53 21.16 2.64
CA GLU A 213 -38.64 21.56 3.72
C GLU A 213 -39.36 21.54 5.08
N GLY A 214 -38.78 20.83 6.05
CA GLY A 214 -39.33 20.71 7.42
C GLY A 214 -40.43 19.67 7.60
N LYS A 215 -40.73 18.86 6.58
CA LYS A 215 -41.73 17.76 6.64
C LYS A 215 -41.06 16.41 6.89
N SER A 216 -41.72 15.51 7.62
CA SER A 216 -41.28 14.12 7.78
C SER A 216 -41.50 13.30 6.49
N GLU A 217 -40.82 12.16 6.34
CA GLU A 217 -41.02 11.25 5.19
C GLU A 217 -42.50 10.85 5.03
N GLU A 218 -43.17 10.60 6.13
CA GLU A 218 -44.60 10.25 6.17
C GLU A 218 -45.48 11.41 5.68
N GLU A 219 -45.15 12.66 6.05
CA GLU A 219 -45.85 13.86 5.59
C GLU A 219 -45.59 14.14 4.10
N ILE A 220 -44.39 13.85 3.60
CA ILE A 220 -44.02 14.00 2.19
C ILE A 220 -44.80 12.99 1.34
N VAL A 221 -44.85 11.72 1.76
CA VAL A 221 -45.61 10.65 1.10
C VAL A 221 -47.11 10.98 1.14
N ALA A 222 -47.65 11.36 2.29
CA ALA A 222 -49.07 11.73 2.44
C ALA A 222 -49.44 12.96 1.58
N THR A 223 -48.58 13.99 1.55
CA THR A 223 -48.80 15.19 0.71
C THR A 223 -48.79 14.82 -0.78
N THR A 224 -47.84 14.00 -1.22
CA THR A 224 -47.68 13.61 -2.63
C THR A 224 -48.83 12.71 -3.09
N MET A 225 -49.26 11.78 -2.24
CA MET A 225 -50.44 10.95 -2.49
C MET A 225 -51.70 11.82 -2.59
N ASN A 226 -51.94 12.74 -1.63
CA ASN A 226 -53.10 13.64 -1.67
C ASN A 226 -53.11 14.54 -2.90
N ASN A 227 -51.98 15.09 -3.32
CA ASN A 227 -51.88 15.92 -4.52
C ASN A 227 -52.17 15.11 -5.79
N SER A 228 -51.71 13.86 -5.84
CA SER A 228 -52.00 12.92 -6.92
C SER A 228 -53.49 12.58 -6.97
N MET A 229 -54.12 12.30 -5.81
CA MET A 229 -55.56 12.06 -5.73
C MET A 229 -56.38 13.25 -6.22
N ASN A 230 -56.04 14.46 -5.75
CA ASN A 230 -56.76 15.69 -6.13
C ASN A 230 -56.64 15.97 -7.63
N ALA A 231 -55.49 15.68 -8.25
CA ALA A 231 -55.30 15.82 -9.69
C ALA A 231 -56.13 14.83 -10.49
N ILE A 232 -56.19 13.56 -10.07
CA ILE A 232 -57.06 12.54 -10.66
C ILE A 232 -58.53 12.96 -10.52
N PHE A 233 -58.93 13.47 -9.35
CA PHE A 233 -60.30 13.93 -9.10
C PHE A 233 -60.68 15.11 -9.98
N ALA A 234 -59.75 16.04 -10.25
CA ALA A 234 -59.98 17.14 -11.19
C ALA A 234 -60.13 16.65 -12.64
N VAL A 235 -59.46 15.56 -13.05
CA VAL A 235 -59.71 14.91 -14.35
C VAL A 235 -61.11 14.31 -14.38
N TYR A 236 -61.55 13.66 -13.28
CA TYR A 236 -62.89 13.10 -13.19
C TYR A 236 -63.98 14.17 -13.24
N ASP A 237 -63.80 15.30 -12.56
CA ASP A 237 -64.76 16.41 -12.59
C ASP A 237 -64.89 17.04 -13.98
N ARG A 238 -63.76 17.27 -14.65
CA ARG A 238 -63.75 17.80 -16.03
C ARG A 238 -64.45 16.88 -17.01
N ASN A 239 -64.37 15.57 -16.79
CA ASN A 239 -64.96 14.56 -17.64
C ASN A 239 -66.29 14.00 -17.10
N ALA A 240 -66.93 14.64 -16.11
CA ALA A 240 -68.08 14.05 -15.41
C ALA A 240 -69.26 13.68 -16.32
N SER A 241 -69.54 14.49 -17.35
CA SER A 241 -70.56 14.18 -18.37
C SER A 241 -70.20 12.96 -19.20
N ASP A 242 -68.93 12.82 -19.58
CA ASP A 242 -68.43 11.73 -20.42
C ASP A 242 -68.28 10.44 -19.62
N ILE A 243 -67.88 10.51 -18.35
CA ILE A 243 -67.90 9.38 -17.41
C ILE A 243 -69.32 8.82 -17.31
N ARG A 244 -70.32 9.70 -17.14
CA ARG A 244 -71.72 9.26 -17.10
C ARG A 244 -72.17 8.66 -18.42
N LYS A 245 -71.77 9.28 -19.55
CA LYS A 245 -72.15 8.87 -20.90
C LYS A 245 -71.53 7.52 -21.31
N TYR A 246 -70.27 7.26 -20.96
CA TYR A 246 -69.49 6.13 -21.46
C TYR A 246 -69.25 5.02 -20.42
N MET A 247 -69.37 5.33 -19.13
CA MET A 247 -69.17 4.35 -18.05
C MET A 247 -70.43 4.10 -17.20
N GLY A 248 -71.49 4.90 -17.36
CA GLY A 248 -72.77 4.68 -16.65
C GLY A 248 -72.68 4.87 -15.12
N VAL A 249 -71.59 5.46 -14.62
CA VAL A 249 -71.35 5.78 -13.21
C VAL A 249 -71.18 7.29 -13.05
N SER A 250 -71.30 7.81 -11.83
CA SER A 250 -70.98 9.22 -11.58
C SER A 250 -69.47 9.43 -11.39
N ALA A 251 -68.99 10.64 -11.65
CA ALA A 251 -67.62 11.02 -11.29
C ALA A 251 -67.36 10.83 -9.78
N GLU A 252 -68.38 11.05 -8.94
CA GLU A 252 -68.29 10.87 -7.49
C GLU A 252 -68.11 9.39 -7.10
N ASP A 253 -68.80 8.48 -7.77
CA ASP A 253 -68.60 7.03 -7.57
C ASP A 253 -67.16 6.62 -7.93
N LEU A 254 -66.62 7.18 -9.01
CA LEU A 254 -65.25 6.90 -9.46
C LEU A 254 -64.20 7.50 -8.50
N LYS A 255 -64.45 8.70 -7.96
CA LYS A 255 -63.62 9.31 -6.90
C LYS A 255 -63.58 8.45 -5.63
N ASN A 256 -64.75 7.98 -5.19
CA ASN A 256 -64.86 7.14 -4.00
C ASN A 256 -64.14 5.79 -4.18
N ALA A 257 -64.29 5.14 -5.33
CA ALA A 257 -63.56 3.92 -5.66
C ALA A 257 -62.04 4.13 -5.76
N THR A 258 -61.62 5.26 -6.34
CA THR A 258 -60.21 5.64 -6.46
C THR A 258 -59.58 5.94 -5.08
N ARG A 259 -60.32 6.58 -4.18
CA ARG A 259 -59.91 6.78 -2.77
C ARG A 259 -59.75 5.45 -2.04
N ALA A 260 -60.69 4.52 -2.21
CA ALA A 260 -60.60 3.18 -1.63
C ALA A 260 -59.42 2.37 -2.19
N GLN A 261 -59.11 2.51 -3.50
CA GLN A 261 -57.95 1.87 -4.12
C GLN A 261 -56.63 2.38 -3.53
N MET A 262 -56.49 3.70 -3.33
CA MET A 262 -55.25 4.29 -2.82
C MET A 262 -55.05 4.13 -1.30
N ASN A 263 -56.14 3.95 -0.54
CA ASN A 263 -56.07 3.66 0.90
C ASN A 263 -55.99 2.15 1.23
N SER A 264 -55.91 1.29 0.21
CA SER A 264 -55.82 -0.16 0.36
C SER A 264 -54.45 -0.57 0.93
N SER A 265 -54.44 -1.46 1.93
CA SER A 265 -53.22 -2.09 2.45
C SER A 265 -52.58 -3.09 1.48
N THR A 266 -53.25 -3.37 0.35
CA THR A 266 -52.75 -4.19 -0.76
C THR A 266 -52.92 -3.41 -2.08
N PRO A 267 -51.98 -2.51 -2.44
CA PRO A 267 -52.10 -1.62 -3.60
C PRO A 267 -52.16 -2.35 -4.95
N ASP A 268 -51.53 -3.53 -5.03
CA ASP A 268 -51.42 -4.35 -6.25
C ASP A 268 -52.70 -5.14 -6.58
N LYS A 269 -53.70 -5.10 -5.71
CA LYS A 269 -55.00 -5.74 -5.92
C LYS A 269 -56.08 -4.67 -6.06
N GLU A 270 -56.94 -4.86 -7.04
CA GLU A 270 -58.11 -4.02 -7.25
C GLU A 270 -59.03 -4.06 -6.01
N SER A 271 -59.37 -2.88 -5.48
CA SER A 271 -60.27 -2.73 -4.33
C SER A 271 -61.66 -3.24 -4.68
N ALA A 272 -62.43 -3.62 -3.65
CA ALA A 272 -63.79 -4.10 -3.85
C ALA A 272 -64.66 -3.02 -4.56
N GLU A 273 -64.43 -1.76 -4.22
CA GLU A 273 -65.10 -0.60 -4.78
C GLU A 273 -64.70 -0.37 -6.24
N MET A 274 -63.41 -0.44 -6.58
CA MET A 274 -62.95 -0.28 -7.96
C MET A 274 -63.44 -1.42 -8.86
N LYS A 275 -63.39 -2.65 -8.34
CA LYS A 275 -63.94 -3.84 -9.01
C LYS A 275 -65.44 -3.73 -9.28
N ALA A 276 -66.19 -3.18 -8.33
CA ALA A 276 -67.62 -2.94 -8.49
C ALA A 276 -67.91 -1.86 -9.55
N ILE A 277 -67.12 -0.79 -9.60
CA ILE A 277 -67.24 0.26 -10.63
C ILE A 277 -66.90 -0.28 -12.02
N ASN A 278 -65.80 -1.03 -12.15
CA ASN A 278 -65.40 -1.61 -13.43
C ASN A 278 -66.41 -2.65 -13.94
N ALA A 279 -67.03 -3.43 -13.05
CA ALA A 279 -68.12 -4.32 -13.43
C ALA A 279 -69.37 -3.56 -13.92
N LYS A 280 -69.77 -2.49 -13.24
CA LYS A 280 -70.89 -1.62 -13.66
C LYS A 280 -70.61 -0.95 -15.01
N ALA A 281 -69.41 -0.41 -15.19
CA ALA A 281 -69.00 0.23 -16.44
C ALA A 281 -69.02 -0.74 -17.62
N LYS A 282 -68.46 -1.94 -17.44
CA LYS A 282 -68.49 -2.99 -18.49
C LYS A 282 -69.92 -3.44 -18.83
N ALA A 283 -70.79 -3.60 -17.83
CA ALA A 283 -72.18 -3.97 -18.06
C ALA A 283 -72.93 -2.87 -18.84
N PHE A 284 -72.74 -1.60 -18.47
CA PHE A 284 -73.31 -0.45 -19.15
C PHE A 284 -72.81 -0.31 -20.59
N GLN A 285 -71.50 -0.42 -20.81
CA GLN A 285 -70.90 -0.37 -22.15
C GLN A 285 -71.43 -1.49 -23.05
N LYS A 286 -71.56 -2.71 -22.53
CA LYS A 286 -72.14 -3.83 -23.27
C LYS A 286 -73.60 -3.58 -23.67
N GLU A 287 -74.39 -2.98 -22.78
CA GLU A 287 -75.80 -2.63 -23.07
C GLU A 287 -75.90 -1.53 -24.13
N GLN A 288 -75.03 -0.51 -24.07
CA GLN A 288 -75.04 0.61 -25.01
C GLN A 288 -74.47 0.24 -26.38
N ALA A 289 -73.42 -0.60 -26.42
CA ALA A 289 -72.86 -1.12 -27.67
C ALA A 289 -73.86 -1.98 -28.45
N ALA A 290 -74.79 -2.67 -27.76
CA ALA A 290 -75.89 -3.39 -28.40
C ALA A 290 -76.93 -2.45 -29.05
N LYS A 291 -77.04 -1.20 -28.57
CA LYS A 291 -77.98 -0.17 -29.08
C LYS A 291 -77.34 0.73 -30.13
N ASN A 292 -76.03 0.96 -30.05
CA ASN A 292 -75.26 1.78 -30.98
C ASN A 292 -73.90 1.11 -31.27
N PRO A 293 -73.72 0.52 -32.47
CA PRO A 293 -72.47 -0.17 -32.83
C PRO A 293 -71.21 0.72 -32.80
N GLY A 294 -71.36 2.04 -32.90
CA GLY A 294 -70.24 2.99 -32.79
C GLY A 294 -69.82 3.31 -31.35
N PHE A 295 -70.65 2.97 -30.37
CA PHE A 295 -70.44 3.35 -28.97
C PHE A 295 -69.21 2.71 -28.35
N GLN A 296 -68.91 1.45 -28.66
CA GLN A 296 -67.74 0.76 -28.09
C GLN A 296 -66.44 1.47 -28.49
N LYS A 297 -66.32 1.88 -29.76
CA LYS A 297 -65.14 2.60 -30.26
C LYS A 297 -64.98 3.97 -29.59
N GLU A 298 -66.07 4.67 -29.33
CA GLU A 298 -66.05 5.93 -28.59
C GLU A 298 -65.71 5.74 -27.11
N ALA A 299 -66.23 4.68 -26.48
CA ALA A 299 -65.95 4.35 -25.08
C ALA A 299 -64.49 3.94 -24.87
N ASP A 300 -63.92 3.12 -25.77
CA ASP A 300 -62.52 2.72 -25.72
C ASP A 300 -61.58 3.93 -25.94
N ALA A 301 -61.95 4.84 -26.86
CA ALA A 301 -61.21 6.08 -27.08
C ALA A 301 -61.27 7.02 -25.87
N PHE A 302 -62.44 7.08 -25.20
CA PHE A 302 -62.61 7.83 -23.96
C PHE A 302 -61.78 7.24 -22.82
N GLU A 303 -61.81 5.92 -22.62
CA GLU A 303 -61.02 5.25 -21.58
C GLU A 303 -59.51 5.48 -21.77
N LYS A 304 -59.03 5.36 -23.01
CA LYS A 304 -57.63 5.65 -23.35
C LYS A 304 -57.27 7.12 -23.08
N ARG A 305 -58.15 8.07 -23.42
CA ARG A 305 -57.94 9.49 -23.15
C ARG A 305 -57.94 9.77 -21.63
N MET A 306 -58.87 9.18 -20.89
CA MET A 306 -58.95 9.30 -19.42
C MET A 306 -57.70 8.73 -18.73
N GLN A 307 -57.18 7.60 -19.20
CA GLN A 307 -55.92 7.04 -18.70
C GLN A 307 -54.75 7.98 -18.98
N GLN A 308 -54.69 8.58 -20.18
CA GLN A 308 -53.64 9.55 -20.52
C GLN A 308 -53.75 10.84 -19.70
N GLU A 309 -54.96 11.38 -19.54
CA GLU A 309 -55.20 12.61 -18.78
C GLU A 309 -54.96 12.42 -17.28
N THR A 310 -55.37 11.28 -16.69
CA THR A 310 -55.08 10.97 -15.28
C THR A 310 -53.59 10.73 -15.04
N MET A 311 -52.90 10.06 -15.97
CA MET A 311 -51.45 9.87 -15.93
C MET A 311 -50.71 11.21 -16.04
N GLN A 312 -51.08 12.05 -17.01
CA GLN A 312 -50.48 13.38 -17.21
C GLN A 312 -50.75 14.32 -16.02
N ALA A 313 -51.98 14.34 -15.50
CA ALA A 313 -52.34 15.14 -14.34
C ALA A 313 -51.55 14.71 -13.10
N THR A 314 -51.47 13.40 -12.84
CA THR A 314 -50.69 12.84 -11.73
C THR A 314 -49.21 13.16 -11.86
N MET A 315 -48.62 13.03 -13.05
CA MET A 315 -47.21 13.39 -13.31
C MET A 315 -46.94 14.89 -13.12
N SER A 316 -47.89 15.76 -13.50
CA SER A 316 -47.73 17.22 -13.41
C SER A 316 -47.81 17.76 -11.97
N THR A 317 -48.56 17.13 -11.07
CA THR A 317 -48.79 17.61 -9.69
C THR A 317 -47.95 16.92 -8.62
N SER A 318 -47.37 15.77 -8.92
CA SER A 318 -46.52 14.99 -7.99
C SER A 318 -45.03 15.38 -8.05
N GLY A 319 -44.65 16.28 -8.95
CA GLY A 319 -43.24 16.56 -9.26
C GLY A 319 -42.54 15.48 -10.07
N LEU A 320 -43.27 14.45 -10.49
CA LEU A 320 -42.75 13.31 -11.26
C LEU A 320 -42.75 13.57 -12.78
N GLY A 321 -43.18 14.75 -13.26
CA GLY A 321 -43.08 15.14 -14.68
C GLY A 321 -41.62 15.18 -15.19
N ASN A 322 -40.67 15.46 -14.29
CA ASN A 322 -39.24 15.38 -14.54
C ASN A 322 -38.66 13.97 -14.39
N LEU A 323 -39.43 12.97 -13.91
CA LEU A 323 -38.90 11.63 -13.63
C LEU A 323 -38.67 10.78 -14.89
N GLY A 324 -39.44 11.00 -15.96
CA GLY A 324 -39.16 10.40 -17.27
C GLY A 324 -37.86 10.92 -17.89
N GLY A 325 -37.62 12.23 -17.79
CA GLY A 325 -36.36 12.86 -18.18
C GLY A 325 -35.20 12.48 -17.26
N MET A 326 -35.47 12.31 -15.96
CA MET A 326 -34.48 11.89 -14.96
C MET A 326 -34.10 10.42 -15.09
N LEU A 327 -35.04 9.50 -15.38
CA LEU A 327 -34.72 8.08 -15.65
C LEU A 327 -33.94 7.91 -16.97
N GLY A 328 -34.28 8.71 -17.99
CA GLY A 328 -33.46 8.81 -19.21
C GLY A 328 -32.06 9.33 -18.92
N SER A 329 -31.95 10.39 -18.10
CA SER A 329 -30.67 10.99 -17.70
C SER A 329 -29.84 10.06 -16.81
N ILE A 330 -30.47 9.26 -15.92
CA ILE A 330 -29.79 8.24 -15.12
C ILE A 330 -29.27 7.10 -16.01
N SER A 331 -30.06 6.66 -17.01
CA SER A 331 -29.62 5.66 -17.99
C SER A 331 -28.46 6.15 -18.84
N ASP A 332 -28.48 7.40 -19.28
CA ASP A 332 -27.41 8.00 -20.08
C ASP A 332 -26.18 8.35 -19.24
N MET A 333 -26.37 8.75 -17.99
CA MET A 333 -25.30 8.88 -17.00
C MET A 333 -24.62 7.52 -16.79
N GLN A 334 -25.39 6.46 -16.55
CA GLN A 334 -24.88 5.11 -16.34
C GLN A 334 -24.07 4.62 -17.56
N LYS A 335 -24.51 4.89 -18.78
CA LYS A 335 -23.73 4.58 -20.01
C LYS A 335 -22.42 5.36 -20.08
N LYS A 336 -22.41 6.64 -19.69
CA LYS A 336 -21.21 7.50 -19.72
C LYS A 336 -20.17 7.10 -18.67
N VAL A 337 -20.60 6.64 -17.49
CA VAL A 337 -19.68 6.25 -16.40
C VAL A 337 -19.32 4.76 -16.40
N SER A 338 -20.06 3.89 -17.08
CA SER A 338 -19.78 2.44 -17.14
C SER A 338 -18.33 2.11 -17.51
N PRO A 339 -17.73 2.72 -18.55
CA PRO A 339 -16.34 2.41 -18.93
C PRO A 339 -15.32 2.76 -17.85
N ILE A 340 -15.59 3.80 -17.05
CA ILE A 340 -14.72 4.24 -15.94
C ILE A 340 -14.86 3.27 -14.76
N ILE A 341 -16.09 2.88 -14.41
CA ILE A 341 -16.37 1.91 -13.34
C ILE A 341 -15.77 0.55 -13.69
N GLU A 342 -15.84 0.12 -14.95
CA GLU A 342 -15.24 -1.14 -15.42
C GLU A 342 -13.71 -1.10 -15.32
N MET A 343 -13.07 0.01 -15.71
CA MET A 343 -11.62 0.19 -15.56
C MET A 343 -11.18 0.17 -14.09
N GLU A 344 -11.90 0.89 -13.22
CA GLU A 344 -11.68 0.87 -11.76
C GLU A 344 -11.73 -0.56 -11.22
N GLN A 345 -12.81 -1.29 -11.52
CA GLN A 345 -12.98 -2.65 -11.00
C GLN A 345 -11.84 -3.57 -11.43
N LYS A 346 -11.38 -3.43 -12.68
CA LYS A 346 -10.23 -4.17 -13.21
C LYS A 346 -8.92 -3.78 -12.49
N LEU A 347 -8.67 -2.50 -12.26
CA LEU A 347 -7.49 -2.02 -11.54
C LEU A 347 -7.47 -2.47 -10.08
N VAL A 348 -8.59 -2.30 -9.36
CA VAL A 348 -8.72 -2.74 -7.96
C VAL A 348 -8.49 -4.25 -7.86
N LYS A 349 -9.09 -5.02 -8.77
CA LYS A 349 -8.88 -6.47 -8.83
C LYS A 349 -7.42 -6.82 -9.09
N TYR A 350 -6.80 -6.19 -10.09
CA TYR A 350 -5.39 -6.41 -10.42
C TYR A 350 -4.48 -6.14 -9.22
N TYR A 351 -4.60 -4.99 -8.56
CA TYR A 351 -3.75 -4.66 -7.41
C TYR A 351 -4.02 -5.54 -6.19
N THR A 352 -5.27 -5.98 -5.98
CA THR A 352 -5.60 -6.93 -4.90
C THR A 352 -4.94 -8.28 -5.16
N GLU A 353 -5.05 -8.83 -6.39
CA GLU A 353 -4.41 -10.10 -6.75
C GLU A 353 -2.88 -10.00 -6.70
N VAL A 354 -2.30 -8.84 -7.07
CA VAL A 354 -0.85 -8.57 -6.90
C VAL A 354 -0.45 -8.63 -5.42
N GLN A 355 -1.22 -7.96 -4.55
CA GLN A 355 -0.94 -7.96 -3.11
C GLN A 355 -0.98 -9.37 -2.55
N ASP A 356 -2.01 -10.15 -2.88
CA ASP A 356 -2.18 -11.53 -2.44
C ASP A 356 -1.01 -12.44 -2.89
N LEU A 357 -0.51 -12.25 -4.11
CA LEU A 357 0.63 -13.01 -4.65
C LEU A 357 1.99 -12.60 -4.06
N LEU A 358 2.12 -11.37 -3.56
CA LEU A 358 3.36 -10.84 -2.99
C LEU A 358 3.39 -10.84 -1.46
N VAL A 359 2.39 -11.46 -0.81
CA VAL A 359 2.41 -11.65 0.65
C VAL A 359 3.59 -12.55 1.03
N ILE A 360 4.56 -11.95 1.71
CA ILE A 360 5.64 -12.68 2.37
C ILE A 360 5.18 -12.95 3.80
N PRO A 361 5.17 -14.20 4.26
CA PRO A 361 4.71 -14.52 5.60
C PRO A 361 5.68 -13.91 6.63
N ASP A 362 5.13 -13.25 7.65
CA ASP A 362 5.88 -12.91 8.86
C ASP A 362 6.04 -14.19 9.68
N THR A 363 7.23 -14.78 9.59
CA THR A 363 7.51 -16.11 10.12
C THR A 363 8.27 -16.09 11.43
N GLY A 364 8.74 -14.90 11.88
CA GLY A 364 9.37 -14.66 13.17
C GLY A 364 10.12 -15.86 13.71
N ALA A 365 11.23 -16.26 13.08
CA ALA A 365 11.99 -17.43 13.48
C ALA A 365 12.30 -17.39 14.98
N ASP A 366 11.65 -18.26 15.77
CA ASP A 366 11.94 -18.41 17.20
C ASP A 366 13.25 -19.18 17.38
N ALA A 367 14.34 -18.44 17.17
CA ALA A 367 15.72 -18.89 17.23
C ALA A 367 16.44 -18.22 18.41
N GLN A 368 15.73 -17.92 19.51
CA GLN A 368 16.30 -17.18 20.63
C GLN A 368 17.22 -18.02 21.51
N PHE A 369 18.31 -17.41 21.98
CA PHE A 369 19.15 -18.00 23.00
C PHE A 369 18.37 -18.05 24.32
N SER A 370 18.07 -19.25 24.81
CA SER A 370 17.19 -19.42 25.97
C SER A 370 17.73 -18.67 27.19
N ALA A 371 16.85 -18.06 28.00
CA ALA A 371 17.28 -17.37 29.22
C ALA A 371 18.06 -18.29 30.18
N ALA A 372 17.71 -19.58 30.20
CA ALA A 372 18.40 -20.59 30.99
C ALA A 372 19.83 -20.84 30.47
N ASP A 373 20.01 -21.01 29.17
CA ASP A 373 21.34 -21.21 28.58
C ASP A 373 22.17 -19.92 28.65
N ARG A 374 21.54 -18.74 28.50
CA ARG A 374 22.17 -17.43 28.73
C ARG A 374 22.79 -17.37 30.11
N LYS A 375 22.00 -17.70 31.14
CA LYS A 375 22.48 -17.72 32.51
C LYS A 375 23.64 -18.70 32.69
N LYS A 376 23.54 -19.92 32.15
CA LYS A 376 24.63 -20.91 32.22
C LYS A 376 25.92 -20.41 31.56
N VAL A 377 25.83 -19.80 30.37
CA VAL A 377 27.01 -19.27 29.66
C VAL A 377 27.65 -18.13 30.46
N LEU A 378 26.84 -17.22 31.03
CA LEU A 378 27.35 -16.16 31.90
C LEU A 378 28.02 -16.73 33.16
N ASP A 379 27.39 -17.70 33.84
CA ASP A 379 27.98 -18.35 35.02
C ASP A 379 29.31 -19.07 34.68
N LEU A 380 29.43 -19.67 33.49
CA LEU A 380 30.67 -20.28 32.99
C LEU A 380 31.73 -19.21 32.70
N LYS A 381 31.34 -18.11 32.04
CA LYS A 381 32.21 -16.95 31.78
C LYS A 381 32.78 -16.40 33.08
N ASP A 382 31.96 -16.20 34.10
CA ASP A 382 32.43 -15.67 35.38
C ASP A 382 33.49 -16.59 36.03
N LYS A 383 33.26 -17.91 36.01
CA LYS A 383 34.23 -18.89 36.53
C LYS A 383 35.53 -18.93 35.73
N ILE A 384 35.44 -18.80 34.40
CA ILE A 384 36.61 -18.71 33.50
C ILE A 384 37.48 -17.50 33.88
N TYR A 385 36.87 -16.33 34.08
CA TYR A 385 37.62 -15.12 34.36
C TYR A 385 38.04 -14.98 35.83
N ALA A 386 37.54 -15.83 36.73
CA ALA A 386 37.95 -15.90 38.13
C ALA A 386 39.30 -16.63 38.37
N THR A 387 39.87 -17.30 37.36
CA THR A 387 41.13 -18.06 37.49
C THR A 387 42.08 -17.87 36.31
N GLU A 388 43.38 -17.86 36.54
CA GLU A 388 44.41 -17.88 35.48
C GLU A 388 44.93 -19.29 35.17
N ASP A 389 44.44 -20.32 35.88
CA ASP A 389 44.83 -21.72 35.65
C ASP A 389 44.10 -22.30 34.44
N ALA A 390 44.85 -22.53 33.36
CA ALA A 390 44.36 -23.09 32.11
C ALA A 390 43.78 -24.50 32.26
N SER A 391 44.25 -25.31 33.21
CA SER A 391 43.68 -26.62 33.48
C SER A 391 42.25 -26.52 34.05
N VAL A 392 41.90 -25.38 34.64
CA VAL A 392 40.58 -25.10 35.20
C VAL A 392 39.67 -24.40 34.18
N TYR A 393 40.14 -23.33 33.50
CA TYR A 393 39.26 -22.58 32.60
C TYR A 393 39.04 -23.25 31.25
N ASN A 394 39.97 -24.07 30.72
CA ASN A 394 39.80 -24.70 29.41
C ASN A 394 38.56 -25.62 29.34
N PRO A 395 38.34 -26.54 30.31
CA PRO A 395 37.13 -27.35 30.34
C PRO A 395 35.83 -26.52 30.42
N LEU A 396 35.86 -25.38 31.11
CA LEU A 396 34.69 -24.49 31.25
C LEU A 396 34.37 -23.77 29.93
N TYR A 397 35.38 -23.32 29.20
CA TYR A 397 35.19 -22.75 27.86
C TYR A 397 34.59 -23.76 26.90
N LEU A 398 35.05 -25.01 26.94
CA LEU A 398 34.53 -26.05 26.05
C LEU A 398 33.06 -26.35 26.35
N GLN A 399 32.65 -26.32 27.62
CA GLN A 399 31.23 -26.43 27.99
C GLN A 399 30.41 -25.24 27.48
N ALA A 400 30.92 -24.01 27.58
CA ALA A 400 30.24 -22.83 27.05
C ALA A 400 30.12 -22.88 25.52
N LEU A 401 31.20 -23.27 24.84
CA LEU A 401 31.23 -23.46 23.39
C LEU A 401 30.24 -24.53 22.93
N GLU A 402 30.11 -25.64 23.65
CA GLU A 402 29.13 -26.67 23.35
C GLU A 402 27.69 -26.13 23.43
N LEU A 403 27.37 -25.34 24.46
CA LEU A 403 26.06 -24.69 24.59
C LEU A 403 25.79 -23.70 23.45
N ILE A 404 26.77 -22.86 23.12
CA ILE A 404 26.66 -21.86 22.05
C ILE A 404 26.51 -22.55 20.68
N LYS A 405 27.36 -23.54 20.36
CA LYS A 405 27.27 -24.27 19.08
C LYS A 405 25.96 -25.04 18.95
N SER A 406 25.52 -25.71 20.01
CA SER A 406 24.25 -26.42 20.02
C SER A 406 23.06 -25.47 19.81
N TYR A 407 23.12 -24.26 20.39
CA TYR A 407 22.16 -23.21 20.08
C TYR A 407 22.20 -22.81 18.61
N ARG A 408 23.40 -22.48 18.09
CA ARG A 408 23.58 -22.03 16.71
C ARG A 408 23.04 -23.04 15.71
N GLU A 409 23.27 -24.33 15.93
CA GLU A 409 22.70 -25.40 15.09
C GLU A 409 21.16 -25.40 15.09
N ARG A 410 20.53 -25.20 16.26
CA ARG A 410 19.06 -25.11 16.36
C ARG A 410 18.53 -23.83 15.69
N ALA A 411 19.18 -22.69 15.97
CA ALA A 411 18.86 -21.40 15.38
C ALA A 411 18.98 -21.44 13.85
N ALA A 412 20.07 -22.01 13.33
CA ALA A 412 20.32 -22.19 11.90
C ALA A 412 19.26 -23.04 11.23
N LYS A 413 18.77 -24.09 11.89
CA LYS A 413 17.69 -24.91 11.35
C LYS A 413 16.37 -24.14 11.25
N ALA A 414 16.01 -23.36 12.28
CA ALA A 414 14.83 -22.53 12.26
C ALA A 414 14.95 -21.40 11.22
N TRP A 415 16.10 -20.71 11.20
CA TRP A 415 16.40 -19.61 10.27
C TRP A 415 16.44 -20.06 8.81
N ALA A 416 17.11 -21.16 8.48
CA ALA A 416 17.13 -21.68 7.12
C ALA A 416 15.71 -22.01 6.62
N ALA A 417 14.88 -22.61 7.48
CA ALA A 417 13.51 -22.94 7.15
C ALA A 417 12.64 -21.69 6.95
N ASP A 418 12.87 -20.66 7.76
CA ASP A 418 12.23 -19.35 7.69
C ASP A 418 12.57 -18.63 6.38
N VAL A 419 13.85 -18.44 6.09
CA VAL A 419 14.35 -17.83 4.84
C VAL A 419 13.85 -18.60 3.62
N GLN A 420 13.92 -19.94 3.65
CA GLN A 420 13.42 -20.79 2.58
C GLN A 420 11.91 -20.60 2.37
N LYS A 421 11.12 -20.52 3.44
CA LYS A 421 9.68 -20.30 3.36
C LYS A 421 9.34 -18.92 2.75
N ARG A 422 10.07 -17.86 3.15
CA ARG A 422 9.88 -16.51 2.59
C ARG A 422 10.31 -16.45 1.12
N PHE A 423 11.43 -17.07 0.76
CA PHE A 423 11.88 -17.18 -0.63
C PHE A 423 10.89 -17.97 -1.49
N ASP A 424 10.41 -19.12 -1.00
CA ASP A 424 9.45 -19.97 -1.71
C ASP A 424 8.10 -19.28 -1.90
N ALA A 425 7.66 -18.44 -0.97
CA ALA A 425 6.44 -17.65 -1.12
C ALA A 425 6.48 -16.75 -2.37
N VAL A 426 7.62 -16.10 -2.63
CA VAL A 426 7.80 -15.29 -3.84
C VAL A 426 7.98 -16.17 -5.07
N LYS A 427 8.84 -17.19 -4.97
CA LYS A 427 9.19 -18.06 -6.10
C LYS A 427 7.99 -18.82 -6.65
N ASN A 428 7.16 -19.41 -5.80
CA ASN A 428 6.03 -20.24 -6.21
C ASN A 428 4.91 -19.41 -6.89
N ASN A 429 4.86 -18.11 -6.61
CA ASN A 429 3.89 -17.19 -7.20
C ASN A 429 4.37 -16.53 -8.50
N MET A 430 5.60 -16.78 -8.94
CA MET A 430 6.19 -16.12 -10.11
C MET A 430 5.37 -16.33 -11.40
N ASP A 431 4.96 -17.56 -11.69
CA ASP A 431 4.17 -17.86 -12.89
C ASP A 431 2.78 -17.21 -12.84
N ALA A 432 2.15 -17.20 -11.66
CA ALA A 432 0.87 -16.54 -11.44
C ALA A 432 0.99 -15.03 -11.63
N LEU A 433 2.06 -14.42 -11.13
CA LEU A 433 2.35 -12.99 -11.27
C LEU A 433 2.59 -12.59 -12.74
N ILE A 434 3.36 -13.39 -13.48
CA ILE A 434 3.57 -13.18 -14.93
C ILE A 434 2.24 -13.27 -15.68
N LYS A 435 1.40 -14.27 -15.35
CA LYS A 435 0.08 -14.43 -15.96
C LYS A 435 -0.84 -13.24 -15.66
N LEU A 436 -0.83 -12.77 -14.40
CA LEU A 436 -1.61 -11.62 -13.97
C LEU A 436 -1.20 -10.35 -14.71
N ASN A 437 0.11 -10.08 -14.83
CA ASN A 437 0.60 -8.94 -15.60
C ASN A 437 0.24 -9.04 -17.09
N ARG A 438 0.32 -10.23 -17.69
CA ARG A 438 -0.10 -10.43 -19.08
C ARG A 438 -1.60 -10.15 -19.25
N GLN A 439 -2.41 -10.56 -18.29
CA GLN A 439 -3.84 -10.25 -18.28
C GLN A 439 -4.07 -8.73 -18.16
N ALA A 440 -3.32 -8.04 -17.29
CA ALA A 440 -3.40 -6.59 -17.15
C ALA A 440 -3.01 -5.84 -18.43
N VAL A 441 -2.04 -6.36 -19.20
CA VAL A 441 -1.72 -5.81 -20.53
C VAL A 441 -2.85 -6.05 -21.53
N GLN A 442 -3.44 -7.25 -21.55
CA GLN A 442 -4.61 -7.57 -22.40
C GLN A 442 -5.84 -6.75 -22.03
N ASP A 443 -6.02 -6.45 -20.75
CA ASP A 443 -7.06 -5.57 -20.22
C ASP A 443 -6.71 -4.08 -20.33
N GLU A 444 -5.55 -3.76 -20.93
CA GLU A 444 -5.08 -2.41 -21.24
C GLU A 444 -4.79 -1.55 -19.98
N LEU A 445 -4.64 -2.20 -18.82
CA LEU A 445 -4.28 -1.60 -17.54
C LEU A 445 -2.79 -1.29 -17.44
N LEU A 446 -1.97 -2.01 -18.21
CA LEU A 446 -0.53 -1.81 -18.32
C LEU A 446 -0.12 -1.77 -19.81
N PRO A 447 0.88 -0.97 -20.19
CA PRO A 447 1.50 -1.08 -21.50
C PRO A 447 2.36 -2.36 -21.61
N GLU A 448 2.59 -2.85 -22.83
CA GLU A 448 3.32 -4.12 -23.07
C GLU A 448 4.77 -4.03 -22.59
N CYS A 449 5.42 -2.87 -22.76
CA CYS A 449 6.75 -2.58 -22.19
C CYS A 449 6.86 -2.80 -20.67
N ALA A 450 5.75 -2.73 -19.93
CA ALA A 450 5.71 -2.92 -18.47
C ALA A 450 5.37 -4.35 -18.05
N LEU A 451 5.18 -5.29 -18.99
CA LEU A 451 4.78 -6.67 -18.73
C LEU A 451 5.61 -7.33 -17.61
N TYR A 452 6.93 -7.18 -17.66
CA TYR A 452 7.84 -7.84 -16.72
C TYR A 452 8.27 -6.98 -15.53
N ARG A 453 7.79 -5.75 -15.43
CA ARG A 453 8.21 -4.81 -14.38
C ARG A 453 8.04 -5.38 -12.96
N LEU A 454 6.82 -5.78 -12.63
CA LEU A 454 6.49 -6.33 -11.33
C LEU A 454 7.13 -7.72 -11.09
N PRO A 455 7.13 -8.66 -12.06
CA PRO A 455 7.90 -9.90 -11.97
C PRO A 455 9.39 -9.69 -11.69
N LEU A 456 10.05 -8.72 -12.33
CA LEU A 456 11.46 -8.41 -12.07
C LEU A 456 11.67 -7.83 -10.68
N ASN A 457 10.77 -6.96 -10.20
CA ASN A 457 10.79 -6.49 -8.82
C ASN A 457 10.65 -7.66 -7.81
N ALA A 458 9.83 -8.68 -8.11
CA ALA A 458 9.70 -9.87 -7.29
C ALA A 458 10.99 -10.74 -7.29
N VAL A 459 11.70 -10.83 -8.42
CA VAL A 459 13.05 -11.44 -8.46
C VAL A 459 13.99 -10.69 -7.52
N ILE A 460 14.00 -9.36 -7.56
CA ILE A 460 14.84 -8.55 -6.66
C ILE A 460 14.47 -8.80 -5.19
N THR A 461 13.17 -8.84 -4.86
CA THR A 461 12.70 -9.20 -3.52
C THR A 461 13.23 -10.54 -3.04
N ALA A 462 13.21 -11.56 -3.89
CA ALA A 462 13.70 -12.88 -3.54
C ALA A 462 15.22 -12.89 -3.30
N GLY A 463 15.97 -12.08 -4.04
CA GLY A 463 17.40 -11.89 -3.80
C GLY A 463 17.68 -11.23 -2.45
N ASP A 464 16.93 -10.18 -2.10
CA ASP A 464 17.08 -9.51 -0.80
C ASP A 464 16.74 -10.46 0.37
N ILE A 465 15.72 -11.32 0.23
CA ILE A 465 15.42 -12.37 1.23
C ILE A 465 16.57 -13.39 1.37
N LEU A 466 17.19 -13.78 0.25
CA LEU A 466 18.29 -14.75 0.28
C LEU A 466 19.55 -14.19 0.93
N GLU A 467 19.81 -12.89 0.78
CA GLU A 467 20.93 -12.19 1.41
C GLU A 467 20.87 -12.30 2.94
N GLU A 468 19.67 -12.15 3.51
CA GLU A 468 19.42 -12.29 4.95
C GLU A 468 19.89 -13.64 5.53
N ALA A 469 20.06 -14.67 4.70
CA ALA A 469 20.50 -15.99 5.15
C ALA A 469 21.78 -15.91 6.01
N TYR A 470 22.71 -15.02 5.65
CA TYR A 470 23.95 -14.82 6.39
C TYR A 470 24.03 -13.46 7.10
N SER A 471 23.48 -12.37 6.53
CA SER A 471 23.61 -11.02 7.09
C SER A 471 22.81 -10.82 8.38
N GLU A 472 21.67 -11.49 8.50
CA GLU A 472 20.72 -11.33 9.61
C GLU A 472 20.60 -12.62 10.46
N PHE A 473 21.56 -13.55 10.32
CA PHE A 473 21.54 -14.80 11.08
C PHE A 473 21.59 -14.54 12.60
N PRO A 474 20.64 -15.08 13.40
CA PRO A 474 20.57 -14.81 14.83
C PRO A 474 21.82 -15.23 15.61
N SER A 475 22.56 -14.23 16.10
CA SER A 475 23.82 -14.39 16.85
C SER A 475 23.72 -13.83 18.27
N ASN A 476 22.57 -14.03 18.93
CA ASN A 476 22.25 -13.38 20.22
C ASN A 476 22.66 -14.24 21.44
N TYR A 477 23.92 -14.67 21.52
CA TYR A 477 24.48 -15.34 22.71
C TYR A 477 25.48 -14.43 23.45
N PRO A 478 25.76 -14.65 24.75
CA PRO A 478 26.74 -13.85 25.46
C PRO A 478 28.16 -14.02 24.89
N PRO A 479 28.89 -12.91 24.64
CA PRO A 479 30.28 -13.00 24.20
C PRO A 479 31.16 -13.63 25.26
N MET A 480 32.07 -14.51 24.85
CA MET A 480 32.97 -15.26 25.75
C MET A 480 34.28 -14.53 26.07
N TYR A 481 34.47 -13.33 25.51
CA TYR A 481 35.53 -12.40 25.89
C TYR A 481 35.06 -11.45 26.99
N LYS A 482 35.99 -10.95 27.81
CA LYS A 482 35.73 -9.95 28.85
C LYS A 482 36.01 -8.56 28.30
N GLU A 483 35.11 -7.62 28.52
CA GLU A 483 35.28 -6.20 28.18
C GLU A 483 35.60 -5.39 29.43
N GLU A 484 36.54 -4.46 29.31
CA GLU A 484 36.93 -3.52 30.35
C GLU A 484 37.13 -2.14 29.73
N ILE A 485 36.42 -1.12 30.23
CA ILE A 485 36.66 0.26 29.82
C ILE A 485 38.00 0.69 30.44
N VAL A 486 39.03 0.82 29.61
CA VAL A 486 40.37 1.25 30.07
C VAL A 486 40.52 2.75 30.08
N LEU A 487 39.72 3.47 29.30
CA LEU A 487 39.70 4.92 29.28
C LEU A 487 38.35 5.46 28.80
N GLU A 488 37.90 6.54 29.44
CA GLU A 488 36.71 7.29 29.04
C GLU A 488 37.06 8.78 28.94
N VAL A 489 36.66 9.43 27.83
CA VAL A 489 36.95 10.84 27.56
C VAL A 489 35.71 11.52 26.98
N SER A 490 35.39 12.73 27.43
CA SER A 490 34.28 13.49 26.85
C SER A 490 34.67 14.13 25.50
N LEU A 491 33.84 13.91 24.48
CA LEU A 491 33.98 14.55 23.17
C LEU A 491 33.45 16.00 23.15
N SER A 492 32.68 16.40 24.16
CA SER A 492 32.16 17.78 24.29
C SER A 492 33.25 18.85 24.37
N GLY A 493 34.46 18.46 24.80
CA GLY A 493 35.62 19.36 24.85
C GLY A 493 36.25 19.66 23.49
N VAL A 494 35.78 19.04 22.41
CA VAL A 494 36.24 19.32 21.04
C VAL A 494 35.56 20.58 20.50
N PRO A 495 36.32 21.57 19.98
CA PRO A 495 35.74 22.77 19.40
C PRO A 495 34.77 22.46 18.24
N GLY A 496 33.51 22.87 18.41
CA GLY A 496 32.43 22.66 17.44
C GLY A 496 31.69 21.33 17.57
N GLY A 497 31.93 20.57 18.65
CA GLY A 497 31.37 19.24 18.85
C GLY A 497 32.21 18.18 18.14
N GLY A 498 32.60 17.14 18.88
CA GLY A 498 33.48 16.09 18.38
C GLY A 498 32.76 14.78 18.13
N ASN A 499 33.10 14.13 17.02
CA ASN A 499 32.81 12.73 16.76
C ASN A 499 34.11 11.93 16.93
N ALA A 500 34.04 10.73 17.50
CA ALA A 500 35.20 9.85 17.57
C ALA A 500 35.79 9.65 16.17
N TRP A 501 37.11 9.77 16.06
CA TRP A 501 37.80 9.63 14.78
C TRP A 501 38.89 8.58 14.91
N PHE A 502 39.00 7.72 13.91
CA PHE A 502 40.13 6.82 13.73
C PHE A 502 40.54 6.82 12.27
N PRO A 503 41.83 6.63 11.96
CA PRO A 503 42.24 6.39 10.60
C PRO A 503 41.58 5.11 10.09
N GLU A 504 40.74 5.23 9.07
CA GLU A 504 39.91 4.13 8.56
C GLU A 504 40.73 2.96 7.98
N PHE A 505 40.28 1.73 8.26
CA PHE A 505 40.72 0.45 7.67
C PHE A 505 42.17 0.03 7.97
N SER A 506 42.64 0.21 9.21
CA SER A 506 43.93 -0.37 9.62
C SER A 506 43.93 -0.79 11.09
N VAL A 507 44.24 -2.06 11.31
CA VAL A 507 44.58 -2.59 12.64
C VAL A 507 46.03 -2.20 12.93
N PHE A 508 46.27 -1.35 13.93
CA PHE A 508 47.62 -0.91 14.31
C PHE A 508 48.49 -2.06 14.87
N GLY A 509 47.94 -3.27 15.01
CA GLY A 509 48.66 -4.48 15.39
C GLY A 509 49.26 -4.44 16.80
N ALA A 510 50.13 -5.40 17.09
CA ALA A 510 50.72 -5.56 18.41
C ALA A 510 51.74 -4.47 18.78
N SER A 511 52.39 -3.85 17.80
CA SER A 511 53.42 -2.81 18.04
C SER A 511 52.87 -1.53 18.64
N HIS A 512 51.59 -1.23 18.41
CA HIS A 512 50.93 -0.01 18.90
C HIS A 512 49.89 -0.29 19.99
N PHE A 513 49.69 -1.56 20.37
CA PHE A 513 48.70 -1.94 21.36
C PHE A 513 48.90 -1.21 22.69
N ASP A 514 50.11 -1.23 23.26
CA ASP A 514 50.38 -0.61 24.57
C ASP A 514 50.24 0.93 24.50
N ASP A 515 50.66 1.54 23.38
CA ASP A 515 50.49 2.97 23.13
C ASP A 515 49.01 3.36 23.09
N ILE A 516 48.19 2.62 22.34
CA ILE A 516 46.74 2.88 22.23
C ILE A 516 46.07 2.63 23.58
N ALA A 517 46.37 1.51 24.25
CA ALA A 517 45.83 1.16 25.56
C ALA A 517 46.11 2.23 26.62
N SER A 518 47.26 2.93 26.51
CA SER A 518 47.60 4.05 27.39
C SER A 518 46.88 5.37 27.09
N GLY A 519 46.06 5.41 26.02
CA GLY A 519 45.35 6.61 25.60
C GLY A 519 46.18 7.58 24.74
N LYS A 520 47.32 7.14 24.20
CA LYS A 520 48.19 7.99 23.36
C LYS A 520 47.52 8.40 22.05
N TYR A 521 46.66 7.55 21.49
CA TYR A 521 46.01 7.73 20.20
C TYR A 521 44.50 7.81 20.36
N ILE A 522 44.03 8.92 20.92
CA ILE A 522 42.60 9.23 21.03
C ILE A 522 42.35 10.43 20.17
N PHE A 523 41.44 10.27 19.20
CA PHE A 523 41.18 11.32 18.23
C PHE A 523 39.69 11.57 18.09
N ALA A 524 39.37 12.79 17.69
CA ALA A 524 38.03 13.21 17.36
C ALA A 524 38.07 14.20 16.21
N SER A 525 37.05 14.18 15.36
CA SER A 525 36.85 15.16 14.30
C SER A 525 35.66 16.04 14.62
N ASN A 526 35.75 17.33 14.30
CA ASN A 526 34.59 18.21 14.37
C ASN A 526 33.79 18.23 13.05
N ALA A 527 32.67 18.96 13.02
CA ALA A 527 31.83 19.09 11.83
C ALA A 527 32.55 19.70 10.60
N ALA A 528 33.64 20.44 10.81
CA ALA A 528 34.44 21.02 9.73
C ALA A 528 35.49 20.04 9.16
N GLY A 529 35.60 18.83 9.72
CA GLY A 529 36.61 17.84 9.34
C GLY A 529 37.97 18.05 9.99
N ASP A 530 38.11 19.01 10.92
CA ASP A 530 39.34 19.20 11.68
C ASP A 530 39.52 18.06 12.69
N VAL A 531 40.70 17.45 12.72
CA VAL A 531 41.03 16.36 13.64
C VAL A 531 41.75 16.89 14.87
N TYR A 532 41.34 16.42 16.04
CA TYR A 532 41.90 16.74 17.34
C TYR A 532 42.44 15.46 17.99
N GLN A 533 43.52 15.59 18.75
CA GLN A 533 44.04 14.54 19.61
C GLN A 533 43.79 14.92 21.07
N PHE A 534 43.30 13.95 21.85
CA PHE A 534 43.23 14.11 23.30
C PHE A 534 44.58 13.75 23.92
N SER A 535 45.16 14.68 24.67
CA SER A 535 46.39 14.46 25.40
C SER A 535 46.44 15.37 26.64
N GLY A 536 46.91 14.83 27.76
CA GLY A 536 47.09 15.59 29.00
C GLY A 536 45.80 16.24 29.54
N GLY A 537 44.63 15.65 29.27
CA GLY A 537 43.33 16.19 29.71
C GLY A 537 42.69 17.20 28.77
N SER A 538 43.25 17.46 27.59
CA SER A 538 42.78 18.48 26.66
C SER A 538 42.78 18.02 25.20
N TRP A 539 41.92 18.63 24.39
CA TRP A 539 41.84 18.40 22.95
C TRP A 539 42.70 19.42 22.19
N THR A 540 43.66 18.93 21.41
CA THR A 540 44.54 19.78 20.60
C THR A 540 44.35 19.47 19.13
N LYS A 541 44.12 20.50 18.31
CA LYS A 541 43.99 20.36 16.85
C LYS A 541 45.29 19.83 16.24
N LEU A 542 45.18 18.81 15.40
CA LEU A 542 46.28 18.28 14.61
C LEU A 542 46.51 19.12 13.35
N SER A 543 47.76 19.19 12.91
CA SER A 543 48.08 19.76 11.61
C SER A 543 47.69 18.80 10.49
N ASP A 544 47.35 19.33 9.31
CA ASP A 544 47.03 18.52 8.12
C ASP A 544 48.17 17.54 7.77
N GLN A 545 49.42 17.96 7.98
CA GLN A 545 50.58 17.08 7.80
C GLN A 545 50.52 15.90 8.79
N LYS A 546 50.17 16.15 10.05
CA LYS A 546 50.07 15.08 11.03
C LYS A 546 48.91 14.13 10.73
N VAL A 547 47.76 14.67 10.30
CA VAL A 547 46.63 13.86 9.84
C VAL A 547 47.06 12.98 8.66
N LYS A 548 47.78 13.53 7.67
CA LYS A 548 48.32 12.76 6.55
C LYS A 548 49.31 11.68 6.99
N GLU A 549 50.17 11.93 7.96
CA GLU A 549 51.08 10.92 8.54
C GLU A 549 50.30 9.78 9.21
N LEU A 550 49.29 10.10 10.02
CA LEU A 550 48.42 9.11 10.66
C LEU A 550 47.67 8.28 9.61
N SER A 551 47.14 8.93 8.57
CA SER A 551 46.51 8.27 7.43
C SER A 551 47.49 7.56 6.50
N ALA A 552 48.81 7.75 6.63
CA ALA A 552 49.83 7.03 5.87
C ALA A 552 50.31 5.76 6.61
N MET A 553 50.33 5.79 7.95
CA MET A 553 50.47 4.56 8.76
C MET A 553 49.42 3.51 8.38
N LYS A 554 48.29 3.95 7.81
CA LYS A 554 47.24 3.15 7.15
C LYS A 554 47.73 2.11 6.13
N LYS A 555 48.84 2.35 5.43
CA LYS A 555 49.23 1.54 4.25
C LYS A 555 50.37 0.54 4.49
N THR A 556 51.08 0.64 5.61
CA THR A 556 52.35 -0.07 5.82
C THR A 556 52.32 -1.08 6.97
N ALA A 557 51.20 -1.21 7.68
CA ALA A 557 51.13 -1.90 8.97
C ALA A 557 50.13 -3.05 9.06
N THR A 558 49.53 -3.53 7.96
CA THR A 558 48.59 -4.66 8.01
C THR A 558 49.31 -5.89 8.60
N PRO A 559 48.95 -6.35 9.82
CA PRO A 559 49.62 -7.49 10.42
C PRO A 559 49.34 -8.72 9.55
N ALA A 560 50.32 -9.62 9.42
CA ALA A 560 50.07 -10.90 8.76
C ALA A 560 48.97 -11.68 9.50
N GLY A 561 48.24 -12.53 8.76
CA GLY A 561 47.23 -13.39 9.36
C GLY A 561 47.86 -14.28 10.43
N GLN A 562 47.20 -14.43 11.58
CA GLN A 562 47.72 -15.19 12.71
C GLN A 562 46.65 -16.08 13.34
N THR A 563 47.08 -17.24 13.82
CA THR A 563 46.22 -18.17 14.56
C THR A 563 46.79 -18.38 15.95
N PHE A 564 45.95 -18.20 16.96
CA PHE A 564 46.28 -18.37 18.37
C PHE A 564 45.50 -19.56 18.90
N LYS A 565 46.21 -20.54 19.47
CA LYS A 565 45.58 -21.78 19.96
C LYS A 565 45.57 -21.81 21.47
N SER A 566 44.54 -22.43 22.02
CA SER A 566 44.51 -22.81 23.43
C SER A 566 45.65 -23.74 23.81
N GLN A 567 45.99 -23.80 25.09
CA GLN A 567 47.05 -24.71 25.57
C GLN A 567 46.78 -26.18 25.22
N ASP A 568 45.51 -26.59 25.19
CA ASP A 568 45.09 -27.93 24.78
C ASP A 568 44.87 -28.09 23.26
N GLY A 569 45.03 -27.01 22.49
CA GLY A 569 44.87 -26.96 21.04
C GLY A 569 43.43 -27.09 20.54
N ARG A 570 42.42 -27.14 21.42
CA ARG A 570 41.01 -27.39 21.08
C ARG A 570 40.23 -26.13 20.68
N ARG A 571 40.78 -24.95 20.95
CA ARG A 571 40.18 -23.66 20.61
C ARG A 571 41.19 -22.85 19.82
N GLU A 572 40.72 -22.13 18.80
CA GLU A 572 41.56 -21.25 18.00
C GLU A 572 40.90 -19.90 17.76
N VAL A 573 41.70 -18.85 17.91
CA VAL A 573 41.35 -17.48 17.53
C VAL A 573 42.15 -17.14 16.29
N VAL A 574 41.49 -16.61 15.26
CA VAL A 574 42.13 -16.28 13.99
C VAL A 574 42.03 -14.78 13.74
N PHE A 575 43.17 -14.15 13.41
CA PHE A 575 43.19 -12.81 12.84
C PHE A 575 43.30 -12.92 11.31
N ASN A 576 42.25 -12.49 10.60
CA ASN A 576 42.25 -12.37 9.15
C ASN A 576 42.86 -11.02 8.76
N ALA A 577 44.01 -11.05 8.07
CA ALA A 577 44.72 -9.85 7.64
C ALA A 577 44.07 -9.13 6.45
N GLU A 578 43.38 -9.86 5.58
CA GLU A 578 42.70 -9.32 4.40
C GLU A 578 41.46 -8.54 4.82
N GLY A 579 40.66 -9.09 5.73
CA GLY A 579 39.48 -8.42 6.28
C GLY A 579 39.74 -7.55 7.51
N GLY A 580 40.93 -7.62 8.11
CA GLY A 580 41.31 -6.84 9.28
C GLY A 580 40.52 -7.16 10.55
N TYR A 581 40.12 -8.42 10.74
CA TYR A 581 39.24 -8.83 11.84
C TYR A 581 39.72 -10.05 12.64
N ILE A 582 39.24 -10.17 13.88
CA ILE A 582 39.42 -11.33 14.75
C ILE A 582 38.17 -12.19 14.69
N MET A 583 38.37 -13.51 14.52
CA MET A 583 37.34 -14.54 14.60
C MET A 583 37.60 -15.41 15.84
N LEU A 584 36.59 -15.54 16.69
CA LEU A 584 36.63 -16.37 17.90
C LEU A 584 36.03 -17.77 17.63
N PRO A 585 36.31 -18.80 18.46
CA PRO A 585 35.80 -20.17 18.27
C PRO A 585 34.27 -20.31 18.28
N GLU A 586 33.56 -19.31 18.82
CA GLU A 586 32.11 -19.22 18.83
C GLU A 586 31.55 -18.93 17.43
N GLY A 587 32.30 -18.21 16.58
CA GLY A 587 32.18 -18.19 15.12
C GLY A 587 31.22 -17.19 14.46
N ASP A 588 30.60 -16.24 15.17
CA ASP A 588 29.70 -15.22 14.54
C ASP A 588 30.27 -13.80 14.55
N GLU A 589 31.06 -13.45 15.57
CA GLU A 589 31.46 -12.06 15.75
C GLU A 589 32.81 -11.79 15.05
N ILE A 590 32.71 -11.10 13.92
CA ILE A 590 33.84 -10.48 13.20
C ILE A 590 34.15 -9.17 13.93
N PHE A 591 35.20 -9.16 14.76
CA PHE A 591 35.63 -7.92 15.41
C PHE A 591 36.69 -7.25 14.56
N GLN A 592 36.53 -5.97 14.24
CA GLN A 592 37.59 -5.16 13.65
C GLN A 592 38.36 -4.45 14.76
N PRO A 593 39.43 -5.04 15.31
CA PRO A 593 40.18 -4.41 16.40
C PRO A 593 40.95 -3.20 15.90
N HIS A 594 41.05 -2.15 16.73
CA HIS A 594 41.98 -1.05 16.45
C HIS A 594 43.44 -1.48 16.67
N ALA A 595 43.68 -2.36 17.63
CA ALA A 595 44.95 -3.04 17.87
C ALA A 595 44.71 -4.31 18.68
N TRP A 596 45.63 -5.26 18.61
CA TRP A 596 45.58 -6.49 19.38
C TRP A 596 46.97 -6.97 19.77
N LYS A 597 47.07 -7.72 20.86
CA LYS A 597 48.32 -8.31 21.35
C LYS A 597 48.05 -9.68 21.94
N ALA A 598 48.86 -10.65 21.52
CA ALA A 598 48.84 -11.99 22.08
C ALA A 598 49.79 -12.08 23.28
N PHE A 599 49.33 -12.76 24.32
CA PHE A 599 50.08 -13.18 25.49
C PHE A 599 50.13 -14.71 25.51
N SER A 600 50.93 -15.29 26.41
CA SER A 600 51.11 -16.75 26.48
C SER A 600 49.82 -17.53 26.71
N ASN A 601 48.82 -16.95 27.38
CA ASN A 601 47.55 -17.61 27.75
C ASN A 601 46.29 -16.82 27.38
N LYS A 602 46.43 -15.73 26.60
CA LYS A 602 45.29 -14.88 26.23
C LYS A 602 45.62 -14.02 25.02
N ILE A 603 44.58 -13.60 24.32
CA ILE A 603 44.65 -12.52 23.34
C ILE A 603 43.84 -11.33 23.87
N GLN A 604 44.35 -10.13 23.63
CA GLN A 604 43.66 -8.89 23.95
C GLN A 604 43.54 -8.02 22.72
N TRP A 605 42.44 -7.28 22.61
CA TRP A 605 42.23 -6.29 21.55
C TRP A 605 41.51 -5.05 22.06
N LEU A 606 41.63 -3.97 21.31
CA LEU A 606 41.06 -2.66 21.65
C LEU A 606 39.96 -2.28 20.66
N ASN A 607 38.80 -1.95 21.21
CA ASN A 607 37.65 -1.41 20.50
C ASN A 607 37.36 0.00 20.99
N VAL A 608 36.67 0.78 20.15
CA VAL A 608 36.20 2.11 20.52
C VAL A 608 34.69 2.14 20.40
N ALA A 609 34.05 2.70 21.43
CA ALA A 609 32.63 2.99 21.45
C ALA A 609 32.42 4.48 21.71
N THR A 610 31.33 5.03 21.19
CA THR A 610 30.82 6.34 21.59
C THR A 610 29.48 6.15 22.29
N THR A 611 29.34 6.71 23.47
CA THR A 611 28.09 6.65 24.25
C THR A 611 27.11 7.72 23.77
N GLU A 612 25.82 7.54 24.08
CA GLU A 612 24.78 8.53 23.76
C GLU A 612 25.02 9.91 24.37
N ASP A 613 25.70 9.98 25.52
CA ASP A 613 26.11 11.22 26.18
C ASP A 613 27.41 11.83 25.60
N GLY A 614 27.87 11.34 24.44
CA GLY A 614 28.99 11.91 23.70
C GLY A 614 30.35 11.65 24.35
N LYS A 615 30.53 10.48 24.97
CA LYS A 615 31.82 10.06 25.50
C LYS A 615 32.46 9.04 24.59
N TYR A 616 33.75 9.21 24.41
CA TYR A 616 34.63 8.24 23.80
C TYR A 616 35.05 7.21 24.86
N GLN A 617 34.89 5.93 24.57
CA GLN A 617 35.35 4.83 25.41
C GLN A 617 36.35 3.97 24.64
N LEU A 618 37.53 3.77 25.24
CA LEU A 618 38.47 2.75 24.81
C LEU A 618 38.20 1.49 25.62
N ILE A 619 37.81 0.42 24.92
CA ILE A 619 37.39 -0.85 25.51
C ILE A 619 38.48 -1.89 25.23
N LEU A 620 39.01 -2.48 26.30
CA LEU A 620 39.91 -3.61 26.25
C LEU A 620 39.10 -4.91 26.31
N CYS A 621 39.18 -5.68 25.25
CA CYS A 621 38.60 -7.01 25.17
C CYS A 621 39.69 -8.05 25.45
N THR A 622 39.39 -9.05 26.29
CA THR A 622 40.31 -10.14 26.64
C THR A 622 39.67 -11.48 26.40
N TYR A 623 40.34 -12.38 25.68
CA TYR A 623 39.96 -13.78 25.51
C TYR A 623 41.08 -14.70 26.00
N LYS A 624 40.79 -15.64 26.90
CA LYS A 624 41.78 -16.59 27.41
C LYS A 624 41.94 -17.79 26.47
N LEU A 625 43.18 -18.03 26.05
CA LEU A 625 43.58 -19.10 25.13
C LEU A 625 43.73 -20.42 25.86
#